data_AF-A0A1M6SXP0-F1
#
_entry.id   AF-A0A1M6SXP0-F1
#
_cell.length_a   1.000
_cell.length_b   1.000
_cell.length_c   1.000
_cell.angle_alpha   90.00
_cell.angle_beta   90.00
_cell.angle_gamma   90.00
#
_symmetry.space_group_name_H-M   'P 1'
#
loop_
_entity.id
_entity.type
_entity.pdbx_description
1 polymer ?
#
loop_
_entity_poly.entity_id
_entity_poly.type
_entity_poly.pdbx_seq_one_letter_code
_entity_poly.pdbx_strand_id
1 'polypeptide(L)' 'MTKVLSKLEKLRQDLELLIKICEEDLSHPFIVATSQKLDILINEYNKSITQ' A
#
# COMPACT_ATOMS: atom_id res chain seq x y z
N MET A 1 6.53 -3.49 -16.29
CA MET A 1 7.16 -3.50 -14.94
C MET A 1 7.14 -2.15 -14.22
N THR A 2 7.49 -1.02 -14.86
CA THR A 2 7.59 0.32 -14.21
C THR A 2 6.28 0.90 -13.65
N LYS A 3 5.11 0.54 -14.18
CA LYS A 3 3.80 1.06 -13.71
C LYS A 3 3.31 0.46 -12.39
N VAL A 4 3.77 -0.74 -12.02
CA VAL A 4 3.34 -1.41 -10.77
C VAL A 4 4.17 -0.91 -9.60
N LEU A 5 5.49 -0.81 -9.80
CA LEU A 5 6.41 -0.22 -8.81
C LEU A 5 6.03 1.21 -8.43
N SER A 6 5.73 2.07 -9.41
CA SER A 6 5.30 3.45 -9.14
C SER A 6 3.96 3.54 -8.38
N LYS A 7 3.04 2.60 -8.60
CA LYS A 7 1.79 2.51 -7.82
C LYS A 7 2.05 2.03 -6.40
N LEU A 8 2.91 1.04 -6.21
CA LEU A 8 3.32 0.55 -4.89
C LEU A 8 3.98 1.65 -4.06
N GLU A 9 4.88 2.40 -4.67
CA GLU A 9 5.61 3.47 -3.99
C GLU A 9 4.68 4.63 -3.58
N LYS A 10 3.74 5.00 -4.45
CA LYS A 10 2.70 5.98 -4.10
C LYS A 10 1.83 5.50 -2.94
N LEU A 11 1.38 4.25 -2.97
CA LEU A 11 0.53 3.71 -1.92
C LEU A 11 1.25 3.60 -0.56
N ARG A 12 2.57 3.32 -0.59
CA ARG A 12 3.43 3.35 0.60
C ARG A 12 3.48 4.75 1.20
N GLN A 13 3.67 5.78 0.37
CA GLN A 13 3.69 7.18 0.82
C GLN A 13 2.34 7.61 1.40
N ASP A 14 1.23 7.21 0.75
CA ASP A 14 -0.12 7.49 1.25
C ASP A 14 -0.34 6.84 2.62
N LEU A 15 0.10 5.58 2.83
CA LEU A 15 0.01 4.88 4.11
C LEU A 15 0.84 5.59 5.21
N GLU A 16 2.08 5.98 4.92
CA GLU A 16 2.95 6.70 5.87
C GLU A 16 2.36 8.04 6.30
N LEU A 17 1.73 8.77 5.36
CA LEU A 17 1.06 10.03 5.65
C LEU A 17 -0.15 9.81 6.56
N LEU A 18 -0.94 8.76 6.32
CA LEU A 18 -2.13 8.46 7.12
C LEU A 18 -1.79 8.04 8.54
N ILE A 19 -0.76 7.19 8.72
CA ILE A 19 -0.30 6.80 10.05
C ILE A 19 0.14 8.02 10.86
N LYS A 20 0.80 9.00 10.21
CA LYS A 20 1.17 10.27 10.84
C LYS A 20 -0.02 11.16 11.18
N ILE A 21 -1.06 11.18 10.34
CA ILE A 21 -2.28 11.98 10.58
C ILE A 21 -3.14 11.36 11.68
N CYS A 22 -3.24 10.03 11.72
CA CYS A 22 -4.04 9.31 12.71
C CYS A 22 -3.32 9.07 14.05
N GLU A 23 -2.19 9.73 14.31
CA GLU A 23 -1.38 9.56 15.54
C GLU A 23 -1.18 8.08 15.92
N GLU A 24 -0.77 7.25 14.96
CA GLU A 24 -0.54 5.81 15.16
C GLU A 24 -1.80 4.95 15.42
N ASP A 25 -3.02 5.48 15.25
CA ASP A 25 -4.24 4.64 15.24
C ASP A 25 -4.35 3.80 13.96
N LEU A 26 -3.59 2.71 13.93
CA LEU A 26 -3.59 1.72 12.85
C LEU A 26 -4.95 1.05 12.63
N SER A 27 -5.87 1.19 13.58
CA SER A 27 -7.23 0.65 13.50
C SER A 27 -8.17 1.56 12.72
N HIS A 28 -7.73 2.78 12.36
CA HIS A 28 -8.53 3.71 11.60
C HIS A 28 -8.95 3.09 10.25
N PRO A 29 -10.25 3.10 9.88
CA PRO A 29 -10.74 2.39 8.69
C PRO A 29 -10.01 2.74 7.39
N PHE A 30 -9.50 3.97 7.29
CA PHE A 30 -8.75 4.44 6.12
C PHE A 30 -7.33 3.85 6.05
N ILE A 31 -6.65 3.64 7.19
CA ILE A 31 -5.35 2.96 7.24
C ILE A 31 -5.52 1.49 6.89
N VAL A 32 -6.54 0.83 7.45
CA VAL A 32 -6.87 -0.58 7.12
C VAL A 32 -7.15 -0.75 5.62
N ALA A 33 -7.99 0.11 5.04
CA ALA A 33 -8.31 0.03 3.61
C ALA A 33 -7.09 0.28 2.71
N THR A 34 -6.19 1.18 3.11
CA THR A 34 -4.95 1.47 2.35
C THR A 34 -3.94 0.33 2.49
N SER A 35 -3.82 -0.28 3.67
CA SER A 35 -2.99 -1.47 3.91
C SER A 35 -3.44 -2.65 3.05
N GLN A 36 -4.75 -2.94 3.03
CA GLN A 36 -5.32 -4.02 2.20
C GLN A 36 -5.06 -3.81 0.69
N LYS A 37 -5.13 -2.57 0.21
CA LYS A 37 -4.80 -2.24 -1.19
C LYS A 37 -3.32 -2.45 -1.49
N LEU A 38 -2.45 -2.20 -0.50
CA LEU A 38 -1.01 -2.45 -0.63
C LEU A 38 -0.73 -3.96 -0.78
N ASP A 39 -1.36 -4.79 0.06
CA ASP A 39 -1.23 -6.25 -0.01
C ASP A 39 -1.66 -6.83 -1.36
N ILE A 40 -2.76 -6.33 -1.93
CA ILE A 40 -3.24 -6.73 -3.25
C ILE A 40 -2.20 -6.41 -4.32
N LEU A 41 -1.66 -5.18 -4.32
CA LEU A 41 -0.66 -4.75 -5.30
C LEU A 41 0.67 -5.50 -5.15
N ILE A 42 1.08 -5.83 -3.92
CA ILE A 42 2.27 -6.65 -3.66
C ILE A 42 2.06 -8.05 -4.24
N ASN A 43 0.89 -8.64 -4.04
CA ASN A 43 0.57 -9.96 -4.56
C ASN A 43 0.54 -9.97 -6.11
N GLU A 44 -0.08 -8.96 -6.72
CA GLU A 44 -0.05 -8.78 -8.19
C GLU A 44 1.38 -8.63 -8.72
N TYR A 45 2.21 -7.85 -8.03
CA TYR A 45 3.62 -7.70 -8.37
C TYR A 45 4.35 -9.04 -8.28
N ASN A 46 4.26 -9.75 -7.15
CA ASN A 46 4.91 -11.05 -6.97
C ASN A 46 4.50 -12.07 -8.03
N LYS A 47 3.21 -12.14 -8.37
CA LYS A 47 2.72 -12.98 -9.48
C LYS A 47 3.35 -12.61 -10.82
N SER A 48 3.55 -11.31 -11.08
CA SER A 48 4.15 -10.82 -12.33
C SER A 48 5.65 -11.07 -12.47
N ILE A 49 6.36 -11.40 -11.38
CA ILE A 49 7.79 -11.76 -11.39
C ILE A 49 7.99 -13.28 -11.36
N THR A 50 6.98 -14.03 -10.89
CA THR A 50 7.05 -15.50 -10.75
C THR A 50 6.56 -16.26 -12.00
N GLN A 51 6.01 -15.55 -13.01
CA GLN A 51 5.68 -16.06 -14.34
C GLN A 51 6.74 -15.66 -15.36
#